data_AF-A0A2E0TMB5-F1
#
_entry.id   AF-A0A2E0TMB5-F1
#
_cell.length_a   1.000
_cell.length_b   1.000
_cell.length_c   1.000
_cell.angle_alpha   90.00
_cell.angle_beta   90.00
_cell.angle_gamma   90.00
#
_symmetry.space_group_name_H-M   'P 1'
#
loop_
_entity.id
_entity.type
_entity.pdbx_description
1 polymer ?
#
loop_
_entity_poly.entity_id
_entity_poly.type
_entity_poly.pdbx_seq_one_letter_code
_entity_poly.pdbx_strand_id
1 'polypeptide(L)'
;MGWVIALSAALVMTNAAAPERVAAQPMMETGEQIDASPKGLIGLGLVGAELGFVVPALAGLDDAWAFVVFPVVGAAGGAIAGHFLIDNNDNEKAAVAMLSVGLALVVPSLVITLASTAYDPEDDEDAIESGVDGEGEDAPPEEEAEPPPEEESARRREMRERASAARAGGGMFRLADGELQLGLPGVSVTPTYTADELQRFGGEQRTEVRLSLFSGTF
;
A
#
# COMPACT_ATOMS: atom_id res chain seq x y z
N MET A 1 29.99 -4.22 -15.45
CA MET A 1 28.95 -5.06 -16.08
C MET A 1 28.62 -6.17 -15.10
N GLY A 2 27.42 -6.17 -14.52
CA GLY A 2 27.02 -7.17 -13.52
C GLY A 2 26.07 -6.59 -12.48
N TRP A 3 24.80 -6.50 -12.84
CA TRP A 3 23.68 -6.22 -11.93
C TRP A 3 23.47 -7.39 -10.96
N VAL A 4 23.14 -7.09 -9.71
CA VAL A 4 22.48 -8.05 -8.82
C VAL A 4 21.27 -7.35 -8.21
N ILE A 5 20.10 -7.67 -8.76
CA ILE A 5 18.79 -7.37 -8.20
C ILE A 5 18.60 -8.30 -6.99
N ALA A 6 18.46 -7.73 -5.80
CA ALA A 6 18.11 -8.48 -4.60
C ALA A 6 16.59 -8.70 -4.58
N LEU A 7 16.18 -9.92 -4.92
CA LEU A 7 14.83 -10.43 -4.70
C LEU A 7 14.62 -10.62 -3.18
N SER A 8 13.87 -9.72 -2.54
CA SER A 8 13.42 -9.92 -1.16
C SER A 8 12.19 -10.82 -1.17
N ALA A 9 12.40 -12.10 -0.86
CA ALA A 9 11.34 -13.08 -0.66
C ALA A 9 10.52 -12.71 0.60
N ALA A 10 9.29 -12.25 0.40
CA ALA A 10 8.32 -12.13 1.48
C ALA A 10 7.88 -13.53 1.91
N LEU A 11 8.39 -13.95 3.08
CA LEU A 11 8.02 -15.20 3.73
C LEU A 11 6.59 -15.07 4.30
N VAL A 12 5.60 -15.51 3.53
CA VAL A 12 4.24 -15.71 4.05
C VAL A 12 4.27 -16.93 4.97
N MET A 13 4.28 -16.70 6.29
CA MET A 13 4.04 -17.75 7.28
C MET A 13 2.60 -18.23 7.16
N THR A 14 2.41 -19.35 6.47
CA THR A 14 1.16 -20.11 6.45
C THR A 14 0.95 -20.74 7.84
N ASN A 15 0.11 -20.12 8.67
CA ASN A 15 -0.38 -20.79 9.87
C ASN A 15 -1.37 -21.89 9.43
N ALA A 16 -0.88 -23.13 9.41
CA ALA A 16 -1.71 -24.32 9.25
C ALA A 16 -2.51 -24.57 10.54
N ALA A 17 -3.59 -23.81 10.74
CA ALA A 17 -4.63 -24.20 11.67
C ALA A 17 -5.34 -25.44 11.09
N ALA A 18 -5.17 -26.60 11.74
CA ALA A 18 -5.84 -27.83 11.37
C ALA A 18 -7.37 -27.60 11.34
N PRO A 19 -8.10 -28.10 10.32
CA PRO A 19 -9.55 -28.01 10.33
C PRO A 19 -10.11 -28.93 11.42
N GLU A 20 -10.61 -28.35 12.52
CA GLU A 20 -11.58 -29.04 13.36
C GLU A 20 -12.76 -29.46 12.45
N ARG A 21 -13.12 -30.74 12.52
CA ARG A 21 -14.18 -31.32 11.69
C ARG A 21 -15.50 -30.63 12.00
N VAL A 22 -15.89 -29.67 11.17
CA VAL A 22 -17.25 -29.15 11.11
C VAL A 22 -18.14 -30.25 10.51
N ALA A 23 -19.21 -30.57 11.23
CA ALA A 23 -20.17 -31.60 10.88
C ALA A 23 -20.66 -31.44 9.43
N ALA A 24 -20.57 -32.52 8.66
CA ALA A 24 -21.16 -32.62 7.33
C ALA A 24 -22.65 -32.31 7.41
N GLN A 25 -23.07 -31.20 6.80
CA GLN A 25 -24.48 -30.95 6.50
C GLN A 25 -24.93 -32.05 5.51
N PRO A 26 -26.08 -32.71 5.72
CA PRO A 26 -26.61 -33.65 4.75
C PRO A 26 -26.88 -32.91 3.45
N MET A 27 -26.09 -33.23 2.43
CA MET A 27 -26.20 -32.68 1.10
C MET A 27 -27.55 -33.15 0.52
N MET A 28 -28.51 -32.22 0.37
CA MET A 28 -29.65 -32.47 -0.51
C MET A 28 -29.11 -32.61 -1.92
N GLU A 29 -29.15 -33.83 -2.43
CA GLU A 29 -28.93 -34.16 -3.84
C GLU A 29 -30.12 -33.62 -4.65
N THR A 30 -30.18 -32.30 -4.80
CA THR A 30 -30.97 -31.66 -5.84
C THR A 30 -30.06 -31.59 -7.05
N GLY A 31 -30.34 -32.45 -8.04
CA GLY A 31 -29.67 -32.46 -9.35
C GLY A 31 -29.98 -31.21 -10.17
N GLU A 32 -29.64 -30.04 -9.63
CA GLU A 32 -29.59 -28.79 -10.37
C GLU A 32 -28.19 -28.73 -10.99
N GLN A 33 -28.17 -28.91 -12.32
CA GLN A 33 -26.97 -28.82 -13.13
C GLN A 33 -26.38 -27.42 -12.93
N ILE A 34 -25.31 -27.33 -12.13
CA ILE A 34 -24.61 -26.08 -11.87
C ILE A 34 -23.99 -25.64 -13.19
N ASP A 35 -24.56 -24.58 -13.74
CA ASP A 35 -24.15 -24.00 -15.01
C ASP A 35 -22.67 -23.62 -14.97
N ALA A 36 -21.99 -23.71 -16.12
CA ALA A 36 -20.56 -23.44 -16.28
C ALA A 36 -20.23 -22.04 -15.74
N SER A 37 -19.76 -22.01 -14.49
CA SER A 37 -19.59 -20.76 -13.77
C SER A 37 -18.37 -20.03 -14.32
N PRO A 38 -18.47 -18.75 -14.74
CA PRO A 38 -17.39 -18.00 -15.39
C PRO A 38 -16.30 -17.54 -14.39
N LYS A 39 -15.92 -18.42 -13.46
CA LYS A 39 -14.98 -18.14 -12.37
C LYS A 39 -13.55 -17.98 -12.90
N GLY A 40 -13.18 -18.72 -13.94
CA GLY A 40 -11.89 -18.57 -14.61
C GLY A 40 -11.80 -17.25 -15.34
N LEU A 41 -12.81 -16.91 -16.16
CA LEU A 41 -12.94 -15.60 -16.82
C LEU A 41 -12.83 -14.45 -15.80
N ILE A 42 -13.61 -14.49 -14.72
CA ILE A 42 -13.61 -13.41 -13.72
C ILE A 42 -12.27 -13.38 -12.96
N GLY A 43 -11.77 -14.54 -12.52
CA GLY A 43 -10.57 -14.62 -11.70
C GLY A 43 -9.32 -14.16 -12.45
N LEU A 44 -9.12 -14.65 -13.66
CA LEU A 44 -7.98 -14.24 -14.49
C LEU A 44 -8.17 -12.82 -15.05
N GLY A 45 -9.41 -12.37 -15.24
CA GLY A 45 -9.73 -10.96 -15.51
C GLY A 45 -9.31 -10.03 -14.37
N LEU A 46 -9.61 -10.39 -13.12
CA LEU A 46 -9.13 -9.63 -11.95
C LEU A 46 -7.60 -9.60 -11.90
N VAL A 47 -6.94 -10.76 -12.01
CA VAL A 47 -5.46 -10.83 -12.05
C VAL A 47 -4.89 -9.95 -13.17
N GLY A 48 -5.51 -9.96 -14.36
CA GLY A 48 -5.11 -9.11 -15.47
C GLY A 48 -5.27 -7.61 -15.18
N ALA A 49 -6.36 -7.21 -14.51
CA ALA A 49 -6.57 -5.84 -14.07
C ALA A 49 -5.48 -5.38 -13.10
N GLU A 50 -5.14 -6.21 -12.12
CA GLU A 50 -4.10 -5.90 -11.13
C GLU A 50 -2.73 -5.71 -11.79
N LEU A 51 -2.37 -6.57 -12.74
CA LEU A 51 -1.15 -6.40 -13.53
C LEU A 51 -1.20 -5.11 -14.36
N GLY A 52 -2.37 -4.74 -14.86
CA GLY A 52 -2.58 -3.49 -15.57
C GLY A 52 -2.45 -2.24 -14.69
N PHE A 53 -2.62 -2.34 -13.38
CA PHE A 53 -2.29 -1.25 -12.45
C PHE A 53 -0.80 -1.25 -12.09
N VAL A 54 -0.27 -2.40 -11.68
CA VAL A 54 1.07 -2.50 -11.09
C VAL A 54 2.18 -2.27 -12.12
N VAL A 55 2.05 -2.83 -13.34
CA VAL A 55 3.10 -2.73 -14.36
C VAL A 55 3.39 -1.28 -14.78
N PRO A 56 2.42 -0.43 -15.18
CA PRO A 56 2.70 0.95 -15.51
C PRO A 56 3.22 1.73 -14.29
N ALA A 57 2.70 1.47 -13.09
CA ALA A 57 3.17 2.14 -11.88
C ALA A 57 4.66 1.85 -11.60
N LEU A 58 5.08 0.58 -11.73
CA LEU A 58 6.49 0.20 -11.62
C LEU A 58 7.37 0.71 -12.77
N ALA A 59 6.77 1.03 -13.92
CA ALA A 59 7.46 1.65 -15.05
C ALA A 59 7.57 3.18 -14.90
N GLY A 60 7.06 3.76 -13.81
CA GLY A 60 7.04 5.21 -13.58
C GLY A 60 6.01 5.96 -14.43
N LEU A 61 4.98 5.27 -14.92
CA LEU A 61 3.86 5.92 -15.59
C LEU A 61 2.89 6.43 -14.52
N ASP A 62 2.86 7.72 -14.30
CA ASP A 62 2.03 8.45 -13.34
C ASP A 62 0.78 9.11 -13.98
N ASP A 63 0.74 9.13 -15.31
CA ASP A 63 -0.39 9.61 -16.09
C ASP A 63 -1.74 8.91 -15.75
N ALA A 64 -2.78 9.70 -15.47
CA ALA A 64 -4.11 9.19 -15.15
C ALA A 64 -4.71 8.27 -16.25
N TRP A 65 -4.37 8.51 -17.53
CA TRP A 65 -4.86 7.67 -18.62
C TRP A 65 -4.31 6.24 -18.55
N ALA A 66 -3.07 6.07 -18.06
CA ALA A 66 -2.42 4.77 -17.96
C ALA A 66 -3.19 3.87 -16.98
N PHE A 67 -3.60 4.43 -15.84
CA PHE A 67 -4.38 3.74 -14.81
C PHE A 67 -5.84 3.46 -15.19
N VAL A 68 -6.27 3.88 -16.37
CA VAL A 68 -7.56 3.47 -16.95
C VAL A 68 -7.33 2.43 -18.05
N VAL A 69 -6.42 2.70 -18.98
CA VAL A 69 -6.24 1.86 -20.18
C VAL A 69 -5.60 0.53 -19.83
N PHE A 70 -4.49 0.52 -19.09
CA PHE A 70 -3.77 -0.72 -18.82
C PHE A 70 -4.58 -1.71 -17.97
N PRO A 71 -5.28 -1.31 -16.89
CA PRO A 71 -6.15 -2.22 -16.16
C PRO A 71 -7.30 -2.76 -17.00
N VAL A 72 -7.93 -1.93 -17.86
CA VAL A 72 -9.02 -2.38 -18.73
C VAL A 72 -8.51 -3.39 -19.77
N VAL A 73 -7.37 -3.12 -20.41
CA VAL A 73 -6.76 -4.04 -21.39
C VAL A 73 -6.29 -5.31 -20.71
N GLY A 74 -5.64 -5.19 -19.54
CA GLY A 74 -5.20 -6.31 -18.72
C GLY A 74 -6.37 -7.19 -18.29
N ALA A 75 -7.47 -6.58 -17.83
CA ALA A 75 -8.68 -7.28 -17.45
C ALA A 75 -9.34 -8.02 -18.62
N ALA A 76 -9.45 -7.37 -19.78
CA ALA A 76 -10.00 -7.99 -20.98
C ALA A 76 -9.12 -9.16 -21.45
N GLY A 77 -7.80 -8.97 -21.51
CA GLY A 77 -6.85 -10.02 -21.88
C GLY A 77 -6.87 -11.19 -20.90
N GLY A 78 -6.87 -10.88 -19.60
CA GLY A 78 -7.00 -11.84 -18.51
C GLY A 78 -8.31 -12.63 -18.61
N ALA A 79 -9.44 -11.97 -18.83
CA ALA A 79 -10.74 -12.61 -18.96
C ALA A 79 -10.81 -13.58 -20.15
N ILE A 80 -10.30 -13.16 -21.31
CA ILE A 80 -10.19 -14.03 -22.51
C ILE A 80 -9.30 -15.23 -22.19
N ALA A 81 -8.15 -15.00 -21.55
CA ALA A 81 -7.25 -16.08 -21.13
C ALA A 81 -7.93 -17.03 -20.14
N GLY A 82 -8.66 -16.52 -19.15
CA GLY A 82 -9.40 -17.31 -18.16
C GLY A 82 -10.48 -18.18 -18.79
N HIS A 83 -11.20 -17.64 -19.78
CA HIS A 83 -12.18 -18.40 -20.53
C HIS A 83 -11.54 -19.60 -21.26
N PHE A 84 -10.44 -19.38 -21.98
CA PHE A 84 -9.80 -20.44 -22.78
C PHE A 84 -8.92 -21.40 -21.99
N LEU A 85 -8.21 -20.95 -20.96
CA LEU A 85 -7.28 -21.77 -20.18
C LEU A 85 -7.97 -22.54 -19.05
N ILE A 86 -9.07 -22.02 -18.51
CA ILE A 86 -9.69 -22.54 -17.29
C ILE A 86 -11.12 -22.99 -17.56
N ASP A 87 -11.99 -22.08 -18.00
CA ASP A 87 -13.43 -22.38 -18.09
C ASP A 87 -13.72 -23.45 -19.16
N ASN A 88 -13.07 -23.38 -20.32
CA ASN A 88 -13.23 -24.38 -21.39
C ASN A 88 -12.58 -25.75 -21.10
N ASN A 89 -11.82 -25.88 -20.01
CA ASN A 89 -11.14 -27.11 -19.61
C ASN A 89 -11.83 -27.81 -18.43
N ASP A 90 -13.02 -27.36 -18.01
CA ASP A 90 -13.80 -27.90 -16.89
C ASP A 90 -12.95 -28.10 -15.61
N ASN A 91 -12.04 -27.16 -15.32
CA ASN A 91 -11.17 -27.23 -14.16
C ASN A 91 -11.64 -26.28 -13.06
N GLU A 92 -12.63 -26.72 -12.29
CA GLU A 92 -13.29 -25.88 -11.28
C GLU A 92 -12.35 -25.50 -10.15
N LYS A 93 -11.38 -26.37 -9.82
CA LYS A 93 -10.36 -26.10 -8.82
C LYS A 93 -9.46 -24.94 -9.26
N ALA A 94 -9.01 -24.96 -10.51
CA ALA A 94 -8.23 -23.87 -11.07
C ALA A 94 -9.05 -22.57 -11.14
N ALA A 95 -10.34 -22.65 -11.48
CA ALA A 95 -11.23 -21.50 -11.55
C ALA A 95 -11.42 -20.83 -10.18
N VAL A 96 -11.71 -21.63 -9.15
CA VAL A 96 -11.86 -21.12 -7.78
C VAL A 96 -10.52 -20.59 -7.25
N ALA A 97 -9.41 -21.28 -7.54
CA ALA A 97 -8.08 -20.82 -7.14
C ALA A 97 -7.74 -19.47 -7.77
N MET A 98 -7.93 -19.31 -9.08
CA MET A 98 -7.63 -18.05 -9.78
C MET A 98 -8.53 -16.91 -9.34
N LEU A 99 -9.82 -17.18 -9.09
CA LEU A 99 -10.71 -16.19 -8.51
C LEU A 99 -10.23 -15.73 -7.12
N SER A 100 -9.83 -16.69 -6.28
CA SER A 100 -9.35 -16.40 -4.93
C SER A 100 -8.03 -15.63 -4.95
N VAL A 101 -7.12 -15.99 -5.86
CA VAL A 101 -5.86 -15.28 -6.08
C VAL A 101 -6.12 -13.86 -6.59
N GLY A 102 -6.99 -13.69 -7.59
CA GLY A 102 -7.36 -12.36 -8.10
C GLY A 102 -7.88 -11.45 -6.99
N LEU A 103 -8.79 -11.95 -6.15
CA LEU A 103 -9.31 -11.17 -5.02
C LEU A 103 -8.24 -10.88 -3.96
N ALA A 104 -7.35 -11.82 -3.68
CA ALA A 104 -6.29 -11.63 -2.70
C ALA A 104 -5.25 -10.59 -3.15
N LEU A 105 -5.08 -10.39 -4.45
CA LEU A 105 -4.10 -9.45 -5.01
C LEU A 105 -4.58 -8.00 -5.03
N VAL A 106 -5.86 -7.73 -4.83
CA VAL A 106 -6.44 -6.36 -4.84
C VAL A 106 -5.75 -5.42 -3.85
N VAL A 107 -5.53 -5.87 -2.60
CA VAL A 107 -4.92 -5.01 -1.58
C VAL A 107 -3.43 -4.79 -1.86
N PRO A 108 -2.62 -5.83 -2.11
CA PRO A 108 -1.21 -5.63 -2.47
C PRO A 108 -1.00 -4.76 -3.72
N SER A 109 -1.81 -4.91 -4.76
CA SER A 109 -1.66 -4.13 -6.00
C SER A 109 -1.94 -2.65 -5.77
N LEU A 110 -2.99 -2.30 -5.01
CA LEU A 110 -3.33 -0.93 -4.68
C LEU A 110 -2.22 -0.30 -3.84
N VAL A 111 -1.70 -1.01 -2.83
CA VAL A 111 -0.60 -0.51 -2.01
C VAL A 111 0.64 -0.24 -2.86
N ILE A 112 1.02 -1.16 -3.76
CA ILE A 112 2.17 -0.96 -4.65
C ILE A 112 1.93 0.22 -5.58
N THR A 113 0.78 0.28 -6.23
CA THR A 113 0.44 1.32 -7.21
C THR A 113 0.43 2.69 -6.55
N LEU A 114 -0.19 2.83 -5.38
CA LEU A 114 -0.24 4.08 -4.62
C LEU A 114 1.14 4.48 -4.10
N ALA A 115 1.94 3.53 -3.61
CA ALA A 115 3.29 3.82 -3.15
C ALA A 115 4.21 4.28 -4.29
N SER A 116 4.05 3.75 -5.50
CA SER A 116 4.83 4.17 -6.67
C SER A 116 4.35 5.47 -7.32
N THR A 117 3.14 5.93 -6.99
CA THR A 117 2.54 7.16 -7.53
C THR A 117 2.34 8.22 -6.44
N ALA A 118 3.00 8.03 -5.29
CA ALA A 118 2.95 8.97 -4.21
C ALA A 118 3.53 10.32 -4.66
N TYR A 119 2.96 11.40 -4.14
CA TYR A 119 3.38 12.75 -4.47
C TYR A 119 4.83 12.99 -4.03
N ASP A 120 5.68 13.41 -4.96
CA ASP A 120 7.03 13.88 -4.70
C ASP A 120 7.08 15.40 -4.88
N PRO A 121 7.36 16.19 -3.82
CA PRO A 121 7.43 17.64 -3.93
C PRO A 121 8.60 18.15 -4.78
N GLU A 122 9.63 17.33 -5.01
CA GLU A 122 10.80 17.74 -5.79
C GLU A 122 10.47 17.84 -7.30
N ASP A 123 9.51 17.05 -7.80
CA ASP A 123 9.03 17.11 -9.18
C ASP A 123 8.33 18.45 -9.51
N ASP A 124 7.74 19.12 -8.49
CA ASP A 124 7.10 20.42 -8.65
C ASP A 124 8.12 21.58 -8.67
N GLU A 125 9.29 21.43 -8.03
CA GLU A 125 10.32 22.48 -8.00
C GLU A 125 10.96 22.66 -9.39
N ASP A 126 11.20 21.56 -10.11
CA ASP A 126 11.71 21.57 -11.48
C ASP A 126 10.72 22.20 -12.49
N ALA A 127 9.42 22.08 -12.23
CA ALA A 127 8.37 22.70 -13.04
C ALA A 127 8.28 24.23 -12.85
N ILE A 128 8.68 24.74 -11.68
CA ILE A 128 8.71 26.19 -11.39
C ILE A 128 9.98 26.82 -11.95
N GLU A 129 11.12 26.13 -11.91
CA GLU A 129 12.39 26.65 -12.44
C GLU A 129 12.39 26.72 -13.98
N SER A 130 11.73 25.78 -14.65
CA SER A 130 11.63 25.76 -16.12
C SER A 130 10.63 26.78 -16.72
N GLY A 131 9.95 27.57 -15.89
CA GLY A 131 8.92 28.54 -16.31
C GLY A 131 9.30 30.03 -16.25
N VAL A 132 10.51 30.40 -15.81
CA VAL A 132 10.91 31.81 -15.64
C VAL A 132 11.84 32.26 -16.77
N ASP A 133 11.28 32.44 -17.96
CA ASP A 133 11.84 33.36 -18.96
C ASP A 133 11.27 34.76 -18.69
N GLY A 134 12.00 35.58 -17.95
CA GLY A 134 11.63 36.97 -17.67
C GLY A 134 12.79 37.78 -17.09
N GLU A 135 13.46 38.54 -17.96
CA GLU A 135 14.55 39.48 -17.69
C GLU A 135 14.22 40.51 -16.58
N GLY A 136 15.19 40.88 -15.74
CA GLY A 136 15.07 42.09 -14.90
C GLY A 136 16.01 42.25 -13.70
N GLU A 137 17.19 42.83 -13.98
CA GLU A 137 17.94 43.81 -13.16
C GLU A 137 18.63 43.42 -11.85
N ASP A 138 19.96 43.62 -11.89
CA ASP A 138 20.93 43.62 -10.78
C ASP A 138 20.57 44.63 -9.66
N ALA A 139 20.65 44.16 -8.41
CA ALA A 139 20.88 45.01 -7.24
C ALA A 139 22.03 44.41 -6.40
N PRO A 140 23.00 45.21 -5.92
CA PRO A 140 24.16 44.68 -5.22
C PRO A 140 23.81 44.27 -3.78
N PRO A 141 24.38 43.16 -3.25
CA PRO A 141 24.02 42.66 -1.92
C PRO A 141 24.65 43.50 -0.81
N GLU A 142 23.83 43.86 0.18
CA GLU A 142 24.29 44.34 1.49
C GLU A 142 24.84 43.14 2.27
N GLU A 143 26.12 43.20 2.65
CA GLU A 143 26.80 42.21 3.50
C GLU A 143 26.25 42.26 4.93
N GLU A 144 25.13 41.56 5.18
CA GLU A 144 24.93 40.93 6.47
C GLU A 144 25.80 39.66 6.48
N ALA A 145 26.61 39.49 7.53
CA ALA A 145 27.48 38.32 7.66
C ALA A 145 26.64 37.06 7.81
N GLU A 146 26.30 36.45 6.68
CA GLU A 146 25.64 35.16 6.58
C GLU A 146 26.55 34.10 7.23
N PRO A 147 26.01 33.25 8.13
CA PRO A 147 26.77 32.11 8.62
C PRO A 147 27.19 31.26 7.40
N PRO A 148 28.38 30.63 7.43
CA PRO A 148 28.88 29.89 6.28
C PRO A 148 27.82 28.88 5.80
N PRO A 149 27.62 28.73 4.48
CA PRO A 149 26.50 27.97 3.89
C PRO A 149 26.41 26.51 4.36
N GLU A 150 27.53 25.96 4.85
CA GLU A 150 27.63 24.62 5.43
C GLU A 150 26.93 24.50 6.81
N GLU A 151 26.95 25.56 7.63
CA GLU A 151 26.30 25.55 8.95
C GLU A 151 24.79 25.71 8.84
N GLU A 152 24.31 26.50 7.87
CA GLU A 152 22.89 26.69 7.65
C GLU A 152 22.25 25.43 7.07
N SER A 153 22.89 24.80 6.08
CA SER A 153 22.42 23.54 5.48
C SER A 153 22.39 22.38 6.48
N ALA A 154 23.41 22.23 7.32
CA ALA A 154 23.45 21.21 8.37
C ALA A 154 22.31 21.41 9.40
N ARG A 155 22.07 22.66 9.82
CA ARG A 155 21.01 22.99 10.78
C ARG A 155 19.62 22.78 10.19
N ARG A 156 19.43 23.07 8.89
CA ARG A 156 18.19 22.85 8.15
C ARG A 156 17.90 21.35 7.99
N ARG A 157 18.94 20.55 7.71
CA ARG A 157 18.86 19.08 7.66
C ARG A 157 18.46 18.48 9.02
N GLU A 158 19.11 18.90 10.09
CA GLU A 158 18.79 18.41 11.45
C GLU A 158 17.36 18.79 11.87
N MET A 159 16.89 19.99 11.50
CA MET A 159 15.48 20.37 11.71
C MET A 159 14.52 19.50 10.90
N ARG A 160 14.85 19.18 9.64
CA ARG A 160 14.04 18.31 8.77
C ARG A 160 13.97 16.89 9.33
N GLU A 161 15.09 16.33 9.79
CA GLU A 161 15.18 15.02 10.44
C GLU A 161 14.36 14.97 11.75
N ARG A 162 14.41 16.03 12.57
CA ARG A 162 13.58 16.11 13.79
C ARG A 162 12.08 16.26 13.47
N ALA A 163 11.75 17.00 12.41
CA ALA A 163 10.37 17.17 11.97
C ALA A 163 9.79 15.87 11.40
N SER A 164 10.56 15.13 10.59
CA SER A 164 10.15 13.82 10.07
C SER A 164 9.99 12.80 11.19
N ALA A 165 10.94 12.73 12.14
CA ALA A 165 10.85 11.86 13.31
C ALA A 165 9.64 12.16 14.22
N ALA A 166 9.20 13.43 14.28
CA ALA A 166 8.00 13.84 15.01
C ALA A 166 6.71 13.46 14.26
N ARG A 167 6.69 13.56 12.92
CA ARG A 167 5.54 13.15 12.08
C ARG A 167 5.35 11.65 12.07
N ALA A 168 6.43 10.88 12.10
CA ALA A 168 6.42 9.42 12.07
C ALA A 168 5.76 8.76 13.29
N GLY A 169 5.39 9.52 14.33
CA GLY A 169 4.59 9.06 15.47
C GLY A 169 5.37 8.25 16.52
N GLY A 170 4.63 7.69 17.48
CA GLY A 170 5.18 7.02 18.66
C GLY A 170 5.58 5.55 18.48
N GLY A 171 5.93 5.07 17.29
CA GLY A 171 6.29 3.65 17.08
C GLY A 171 7.72 3.30 17.55
N MET A 172 7.98 2.02 17.85
CA MET A 172 9.35 1.49 17.99
C MET A 172 10.06 1.43 16.64
N PHE A 173 9.37 0.89 15.62
CA PHE A 173 9.78 0.96 14.22
C PHE A 173 9.00 2.07 13.54
N ARG A 174 9.70 3.04 12.99
CA ARG A 174 9.11 4.22 12.35
C ARG A 174 9.55 4.25 10.89
N LEU A 175 8.59 4.42 9.99
CA LEU A 175 8.87 4.62 8.57
C LEU A 175 8.50 6.06 8.20
N ALA A 176 9.48 6.86 7.80
CA ALA A 176 9.28 8.26 7.41
C ALA A 176 10.15 8.58 6.21
N ASP A 177 9.55 9.11 5.13
CA ASP A 177 10.27 9.51 3.91
C ASP A 177 11.19 8.40 3.35
N GLY A 178 10.74 7.14 3.42
CA GLY A 178 11.51 5.96 2.99
C GLY A 178 12.60 5.48 3.96
N GLU A 179 12.85 6.19 5.07
CA GLU A 179 13.80 5.79 6.10
C GLU A 179 13.15 5.00 7.23
N LEU A 180 13.77 3.86 7.59
CA LEU A 180 13.40 3.09 8.78
C LEU A 180 14.19 3.61 9.99
N GLN A 181 13.47 4.18 10.95
CA GLN A 181 14.02 4.69 12.21
C GLN A 181 13.60 3.79 13.38
N LEU A 182 14.51 3.62 14.35
CA LEU A 182 14.26 2.87 15.58
C LEU A 182 14.12 3.84 16.76
N GLY A 183 13.03 3.71 17.52
CA GLY A 183 12.72 4.55 18.67
C GLY A 183 12.15 3.77 19.85
N LEU A 184 11.76 4.50 20.89
CA LEU A 184 11.04 3.92 22.02
C LEU A 184 9.58 3.66 21.64
N PRO A 185 8.98 2.55 22.12
CA PRO A 185 7.57 2.27 21.89
C PRO A 185 6.72 3.32 22.62
N GLY A 186 5.71 3.83 21.91
CA GLY A 186 4.77 4.78 22.43
C GLY A 186 3.81 4.08 23.38
N VAL A 187 3.80 4.53 24.64
CA VAL A 187 2.90 4.02 25.66
C VAL A 187 1.76 5.00 25.83
N SER A 188 0.53 4.56 25.64
CA SER A 188 -0.65 5.36 25.96
C SER A 188 -1.54 4.61 26.94
N VAL A 189 -2.16 5.36 27.85
CA VAL A 189 -2.99 4.83 28.92
C VAL A 189 -4.37 5.44 28.75
N THR A 190 -5.38 4.62 28.42
CA THR A 190 -6.73 5.10 28.11
C THR A 190 -7.74 4.35 28.99
N PRO A 191 -8.74 5.04 29.58
CA PRO A 191 -9.83 4.36 30.26
C PRO A 191 -10.64 3.51 29.26
N THR A 192 -11.00 2.28 29.66
CA THR A 192 -11.75 1.34 28.82
C THR A 192 -13.18 1.78 28.57
N TYR A 193 -13.77 2.53 29.51
CA TYR A 193 -15.14 3.02 29.42
C TYR A 193 -15.19 4.54 29.58
N THR A 194 -16.06 5.15 28.79
CA THR A 194 -16.43 6.56 28.96
C THR A 194 -17.39 6.73 30.14
N ALA A 195 -17.51 7.96 30.66
CA ALA A 195 -18.38 8.26 31.79
C ALA A 195 -19.88 7.97 31.49
N ASP A 196 -20.30 8.14 30.23
CA ASP A 196 -21.68 7.88 29.79
C ASP A 196 -21.97 6.36 29.71
N GLU A 197 -20.99 5.55 29.31
CA GLU A 197 -21.10 4.09 29.28
C GLU A 197 -21.16 3.48 30.68
N LEU A 198 -20.37 4.01 31.62
CA LEU A 198 -20.41 3.58 33.03
C LEU A 198 -21.78 3.82 33.67
N GLN A 199 -22.45 4.92 33.33
CA GLN A 199 -23.79 5.24 33.83
C GLN A 199 -24.88 4.36 33.21
N ARG A 200 -24.77 4.01 31.92
CA ARG A 200 -25.79 3.21 31.23
C ARG A 200 -25.69 1.72 31.52
N PHE A 201 -24.48 1.17 31.49
CA PHE A 201 -24.30 -0.28 31.50
C PHE A 201 -23.93 -0.81 32.88
N GLY A 202 -23.43 0.05 33.76
CA GLY A 202 -22.87 -0.37 35.05
C GLY A 202 -21.61 -1.21 34.86
N GLY A 203 -20.55 -0.89 35.59
CA GLY A 203 -19.29 -1.61 35.44
C GLY A 203 -18.18 -1.04 36.30
N GLU A 204 -17.07 -1.76 36.32
CA GLU A 204 -15.85 -1.30 36.99
C GLU A 204 -14.95 -0.61 35.96
N GLN A 205 -14.50 0.60 36.28
CA GLN A 205 -13.59 1.32 35.41
C GLN A 205 -12.26 0.56 35.32
N ARG A 206 -11.86 0.21 34.09
CA ARG A 206 -10.57 -0.40 33.81
C ARG A 206 -9.73 0.53 32.96
N THR A 207 -8.42 0.34 33.07
CA THR A 207 -7.43 1.11 32.35
C THR A 207 -6.74 0.20 31.36
N GLU A 208 -6.72 0.59 30.09
CA GLU A 208 -5.99 -0.09 29.03
C GLU A 208 -4.63 0.59 28.81
N VAL A 209 -3.57 -0.21 28.73
CA VAL A 209 -2.24 0.25 28.32
C VAL A 209 -2.01 -0.21 26.88
N ARG A 210 -1.81 0.74 25.97
CA ARG A 210 -1.53 0.49 24.55
C ARG A 210 -0.07 0.77 24.25
N LEU A 211 0.56 -0.16 23.54
CA LEU A 211 1.96 -0.09 23.14
C LEU A 211 2.04 0.01 21.62
N SER A 212 2.59 1.12 21.11
CA SER A 212 2.77 1.36 19.68
C SER A 212 4.13 0.82 19.25
N LEU A 213 4.13 -0.27 18.49
CA LEU A 213 5.35 -0.91 17.99
C LEU A 213 5.73 -0.42 16.60
N PHE A 214 4.76 -0.15 15.75
CA PHE A 214 4.98 0.31 14.37
C PHE A 214 4.21 1.60 14.14
N SER A 215 4.83 2.54 13.45
CA SER A 215 4.22 3.81 13.05
C SER A 215 4.86 4.28 11.76
N GLY A 216 4.15 5.04 10.95
CA GLY A 216 4.74 5.58 9.74
C GLY A 216 3.88 6.63 9.07
N THR A 217 4.54 7.45 8.27
CA THR A 217 3.94 8.42 7.35
C THR A 217 4.40 8.07 5.95
N PHE A 218 3.44 8.04 5.03
CA PHE A 218 3.62 7.72 3.62
C PHE A 218 3.08 8.88 2.78
#